data_AF-W9C6V2-F1
#
_entry.id   AF-W9C6V2-F1
#
_cell.length_a   1.000
_cell.length_b   1.000
_cell.length_c   1.000
_cell.angle_alpha   90.00
_cell.angle_beta   90.00
_cell.angle_gamma   90.00
#
_symmetry.space_group_name_H-M   'P 1'
#
loop_
_entity.id
_entity.type
_entity.pdbx_description
1 polymer ?
#
loop_
_entity_poly.entity_id
_entity_poly.type
_entity_poly.pdbx_seq_one_letter_code
_entity_poly.pdbx_strand_id
1 'polypeptide(L)'
;MSALSAVAVCIIIVAVVFTITFVVFYINREDVSLFILYHFQKFRLRHITPRPRITGISPTTQSSRTMEKIDTHHHMIPPIYLDHIKQQPKAPGGLIFPSWSPQISLDFMTRNGISTSILSFAHTALTDASLCQQINIYAHNLRLQYPTKFGFFATIPAITESSLPDVLSSIKFCYEELNPEGVTLLTSYDGRYLGHASFRPIWEELNRVNAVIFIHPIANSSSPSPPIHASLIPPIIDFTHETTRTACSLIYSNTLSSYPDLKIILSHAGGTLPYISTRVANLTYDASLSVKTPEHFMREAKSFYTDMAASSYSGPLEYIEGWLGPGKTTYGSDFPFIREKTTVKELGFLDGWMHKNGEEGKAVMRGTALNLFPRLKDQIEQARVTKKETLAENVTTGSGENGIIGERNV
;
A
#
# COMPACT_ATOMS: atom_id res chain seq x y z
N MET A 1 -74.66 0.63 21.01
CA MET A 1 -73.55 0.41 21.96
C MET A 1 -72.32 1.12 21.45
N SER A 2 -71.56 1.84 22.27
CA SER A 2 -71.86 3.22 22.68
C SER A 2 -70.66 4.08 22.27
N ALA A 3 -70.77 5.41 22.17
CA ALA A 3 -69.63 6.26 21.79
C ALA A 3 -68.40 6.08 22.72
N LEU A 4 -68.58 5.52 23.93
CA LEU A 4 -67.50 5.11 24.82
C LEU A 4 -66.65 3.93 24.29
N SER A 5 -67.19 3.02 23.47
CA SER A 5 -66.45 1.85 22.97
C SER A 5 -65.51 2.19 21.81
N ALA A 6 -65.82 3.21 21.00
CA ALA A 6 -64.96 3.66 19.92
C ALA A 6 -63.74 4.45 20.44
N VAL A 7 -63.95 5.28 21.48
CA VAL A 7 -62.86 6.04 22.13
C VAL A 7 -61.91 5.12 22.89
N ALA A 8 -62.42 4.07 23.55
CA ALA A 8 -61.58 3.06 24.21
C ALA A 8 -60.71 2.27 23.22
N VAL A 9 -61.25 1.91 22.05
CA VAL A 9 -60.50 1.22 20.99
C VAL A 9 -59.42 2.12 20.38
N CYS A 10 -59.71 3.42 20.17
CA CYS A 10 -58.71 4.38 19.69
C CYS A 10 -57.58 4.60 20.71
N ILE A 11 -57.88 4.68 22.02
CA ILE A 11 -56.86 4.84 23.07
C ILE A 11 -55.96 3.59 23.16
N ILE A 12 -56.53 2.39 23.02
CA ILE A 12 -55.75 1.14 23.02
C ILE A 12 -54.85 1.04 21.77
N ILE A 13 -55.35 1.43 20.59
CA ILE A 13 -54.54 1.43 19.35
C ILE A 13 -53.40 2.46 19.46
N VAL A 14 -53.66 3.65 19.99
CA VAL A 14 -52.59 4.66 20.20
C VAL A 14 -51.58 4.18 21.23
N ALA A 15 -52.00 3.55 22.33
CA ALA A 15 -51.09 2.99 23.34
C ALA A 15 -50.23 1.82 22.80
N VAL A 16 -50.82 0.95 21.96
CA VAL A 16 -50.11 -0.16 21.30
C VAL A 16 -49.12 0.36 20.25
N VAL A 17 -49.50 1.37 19.46
CA VAL A 17 -48.59 2.00 18.50
C VAL A 17 -47.46 2.74 19.20
N PHE A 18 -47.73 3.43 20.33
CA PHE A 18 -46.68 4.10 21.11
C PHE A 18 -45.74 3.10 21.77
N THR A 19 -46.26 1.98 22.29
CA THR A 19 -45.45 0.91 22.92
C THR A 19 -44.61 0.15 21.89
N ILE A 20 -45.15 -0.12 20.69
CA ILE A 20 -44.40 -0.73 19.59
C ILE A 20 -43.35 0.25 19.06
N THR A 21 -43.66 1.55 18.97
CA THR A 21 -42.68 2.57 18.57
C THR A 21 -41.58 2.71 19.61
N PHE A 22 -41.89 2.62 20.91
CA PHE A 22 -40.90 2.67 22.00
C PHE A 22 -40.04 1.40 22.08
N VAL A 23 -40.62 0.22 21.85
CA VAL A 23 -39.90 -1.07 21.78
C VAL A 23 -39.03 -1.14 20.52
N VAL A 24 -39.48 -0.61 19.39
CA VAL A 24 -38.69 -0.51 18.15
C VAL A 24 -37.60 0.57 18.24
N PHE A 25 -37.78 1.62 19.05
CA PHE A 25 -36.73 2.61 19.34
C PHE A 25 -35.70 2.12 20.37
N TYR A 26 -36.11 1.28 21.34
CA TYR A 26 -35.24 0.83 22.43
C TYR A 26 -34.50 -0.49 22.14
N ILE A 27 -34.99 -1.32 21.22
CA ILE A 27 -34.28 -2.54 20.76
C ILE A 27 -33.17 -2.22 19.74
N ASN A 28 -33.00 -0.95 19.33
CA ASN A 28 -32.15 -0.58 18.20
C ASN A 28 -30.85 0.16 18.54
N ARG A 29 -30.32 0.02 19.76
CA ARG A 29 -28.98 0.54 20.08
C ARG A 29 -28.26 -0.41 21.03
N GLU A 30 -27.45 -1.30 20.47
CA GLU A 30 -26.00 -1.43 20.77
C GLU A 30 -25.41 -2.81 20.42
N ASP A 31 -26.16 -3.92 20.35
CA ASP A 31 -25.49 -5.25 20.37
C ASP A 31 -25.71 -6.22 19.18
N VAL A 32 -26.64 -5.95 18.25
CA VAL A 32 -26.90 -6.91 17.15
C VAL A 32 -26.09 -6.60 15.88
N SER A 33 -25.73 -5.33 15.65
CA SER A 33 -24.97 -4.92 14.46
C SER A 33 -23.50 -5.35 14.51
N LEU A 34 -22.88 -5.39 15.70
CA LEU A 34 -21.48 -5.80 15.88
C LEU A 34 -21.31 -7.33 15.85
N PHE A 35 -22.27 -8.08 16.40
CA PHE A 35 -22.25 -9.55 16.36
C PHE A 35 -22.52 -10.10 14.94
N ILE A 36 -23.42 -9.47 14.18
CA ILE A 36 -23.72 -9.89 12.80
C ILE A 36 -22.60 -9.47 11.83
N LEU A 37 -21.92 -8.33 12.01
CA LEU A 37 -20.75 -7.96 11.20
C LEU A 37 -19.56 -8.89 11.43
N TYR A 38 -19.30 -9.28 12.68
CA TYR A 38 -18.18 -10.16 13.04
C TYR A 38 -18.36 -11.60 12.51
N HIS A 39 -19.60 -12.09 12.39
CA HIS A 39 -19.87 -13.46 11.95
C HIS A 39 -20.25 -13.63 10.47
N PHE A 40 -20.62 -12.56 9.75
CA PHE A 40 -20.80 -12.63 8.29
C PHE A 40 -19.50 -12.50 7.47
N GLN A 41 -18.38 -12.08 8.06
CA GLN A 41 -17.06 -12.12 7.39
C GLN A 41 -16.48 -13.54 7.21
N LYS A 42 -17.14 -14.58 7.75
CA LYS A 42 -16.87 -15.98 7.38
C LYS A 42 -17.59 -16.45 6.10
N PHE A 43 -18.08 -15.53 5.27
CA PHE A 43 -18.54 -15.86 3.92
C PHE A 43 -17.36 -16.34 3.07
N ARG A 44 -17.28 -17.67 2.93
CA ARG A 44 -16.52 -18.37 1.90
C ARG A 44 -16.81 -17.71 0.53
N LEU A 45 -15.79 -17.10 -0.07
CA LEU A 45 -15.71 -16.90 -1.51
C LEU A 45 -15.71 -18.27 -2.20
N ARG A 46 -16.91 -18.83 -2.44
CA ARG A 46 -17.10 -19.97 -3.35
C ARG A 46 -17.61 -19.44 -4.68
N HIS A 47 -16.87 -19.83 -5.72
CA HIS A 47 -17.10 -19.64 -7.16
C HIS A 47 -16.64 -18.32 -7.80
N ILE A 48 -15.32 -18.17 -7.89
CA ILE A 48 -14.69 -17.75 -9.15
C ILE A 48 -13.76 -18.90 -9.59
N THR A 49 -14.31 -19.87 -10.32
CA THR A 49 -13.48 -20.79 -11.11
C THR A 49 -13.25 -20.15 -12.48
N PRO A 50 -12.01 -19.92 -12.93
CA PRO A 50 -11.76 -19.57 -14.32
C PRO A 50 -12.01 -20.79 -15.20
N ARG A 51 -12.87 -20.67 -16.22
CA ARG A 51 -12.85 -21.61 -17.36
C ARG A 51 -11.68 -21.22 -18.28
N PRO A 52 -10.81 -22.14 -18.71
CA PRO A 52 -9.81 -21.81 -19.71
C PRO A 52 -10.49 -21.73 -21.08
N ARG A 53 -10.52 -20.54 -21.68
CA ARG A 53 -10.79 -20.40 -23.12
C ARG A 53 -9.44 -20.47 -23.82
N ILE A 54 -9.06 -21.66 -24.28
CA ILE A 54 -7.92 -21.84 -25.17
C ILE A 54 -8.36 -21.35 -26.55
N THR A 55 -7.96 -20.14 -26.91
CA THR A 55 -7.88 -19.72 -28.32
C THR A 55 -6.41 -19.57 -28.64
N GLY A 56 -5.93 -20.43 -29.54
CA GLY A 56 -4.53 -20.54 -29.92
C GLY A 56 -3.98 -19.23 -30.47
N ILE A 57 -3.06 -18.66 -29.72
CA ILE A 57 -2.03 -17.77 -30.23
C ILE A 57 -0.73 -18.49 -29.94
N SER A 58 0.03 -18.80 -30.98
CA SER A 58 1.35 -19.40 -30.84
C SER A 58 2.21 -18.50 -29.94
N PRO A 59 2.76 -19.00 -28.82
CA PRO A 59 3.60 -18.17 -27.97
C PRO A 59 4.89 -17.89 -28.73
N THR A 60 5.05 -16.64 -29.16
CA THR A 60 6.39 -16.09 -29.30
C THR A 60 7.10 -16.37 -27.98
N THR A 61 8.31 -16.92 -28.05
CA THR A 61 9.15 -17.31 -26.91
C THR A 61 9.47 -16.09 -26.06
N GLN A 62 8.51 -15.68 -25.24
CA GLN A 62 8.68 -14.66 -24.24
C GLN A 62 9.53 -15.31 -23.15
N SER A 63 10.82 -14.97 -23.13
CA SER A 63 11.74 -15.32 -22.05
C SER A 63 11.02 -15.09 -20.72
N SER A 64 10.69 -16.18 -20.01
CA SER A 64 10.09 -16.11 -18.67
C SER A 64 11.07 -15.35 -17.78
N ARG A 65 10.77 -14.09 -17.46
CA ARG A 65 11.54 -13.35 -16.47
C ARG A 65 11.41 -14.11 -15.15
N THR A 66 12.52 -14.38 -14.49
CA THR A 66 12.49 -15.01 -13.17
C THR A 66 11.75 -14.10 -12.20
N MET A 67 10.79 -14.66 -11.47
CA MET A 67 9.93 -13.92 -10.55
C MET A 67 10.70 -13.60 -9.26
N GLU A 68 11.42 -12.47 -9.26
CA GLU A 68 12.37 -12.13 -8.20
C GLU A 68 12.11 -10.75 -7.56
N LYS A 69 11.22 -9.92 -8.10
CA LYS A 69 11.03 -8.55 -7.57
C LYS A 69 9.94 -8.49 -6.51
N ILE A 70 10.14 -7.64 -5.50
CA ILE A 70 9.08 -7.24 -4.56
C ILE A 70 8.76 -5.78 -4.86
N ASP A 71 7.54 -5.53 -5.29
CA ASP A 71 7.05 -4.21 -5.67
C ASP A 71 6.47 -3.51 -4.45
N THR A 72 7.17 -2.50 -3.94
CA THR A 72 6.77 -1.72 -2.76
C THR A 72 5.99 -0.46 -3.12
N HIS A 73 5.69 -0.24 -4.40
CA HIS A 73 4.90 0.88 -4.87
C HIS A 73 3.86 0.35 -5.84
N HIS A 74 2.78 -0.22 -5.30
CA HIS A 74 1.73 -0.84 -6.08
C HIS A 74 0.37 -0.47 -5.51
N HIS A 75 -0.41 0.30 -6.26
CA HIS A 75 -1.68 0.78 -5.76
C HIS A 75 -2.80 -0.23 -5.97
N MET A 76 -3.72 -0.26 -5.01
CA MET A 76 -5.02 -0.89 -5.18
C MET A 76 -6.11 0.16 -5.38
N ILE A 77 -7.15 -0.16 -6.12
CA ILE A 77 -8.36 0.67 -6.28
C ILE A 77 -9.55 -0.18 -5.83
N PRO A 78 -9.80 -0.27 -4.52
CA PRO A 78 -10.79 -1.18 -3.97
C PRO A 78 -12.21 -0.84 -4.48
N PRO A 79 -13.05 -1.84 -4.79
CA PRO A 79 -14.44 -1.60 -5.17
C PRO A 79 -15.20 -0.76 -4.14
N ILE A 80 -14.93 -0.96 -2.84
CA ILE A 80 -15.56 -0.19 -1.77
C ILE A 80 -15.29 1.31 -1.86
N TYR A 81 -14.08 1.69 -2.28
CA TYR A 81 -13.75 3.10 -2.51
C TYR A 81 -14.46 3.65 -3.75
N LEU A 82 -14.53 2.85 -4.84
CA LEU A 82 -15.24 3.24 -6.05
C LEU A 82 -16.74 3.45 -5.79
N ASP A 83 -17.35 2.64 -4.94
CA ASP A 83 -18.74 2.80 -4.55
C ASP A 83 -18.94 4.02 -3.63
N HIS A 84 -18.00 4.28 -2.72
CA HIS A 84 -18.01 5.48 -1.88
C HIS A 84 -17.99 6.77 -2.72
N ILE A 85 -17.09 6.89 -3.70
CA ILE A 85 -17.01 8.10 -4.54
C ILE A 85 -18.23 8.28 -5.46
N LYS A 86 -18.86 7.19 -5.94
CA LYS A 86 -20.11 7.27 -6.74
C LYS A 86 -21.27 7.87 -5.94
N GLN A 87 -21.27 7.68 -4.62
CA GLN A 87 -22.29 8.20 -3.71
C GLN A 87 -22.07 9.67 -3.34
N GLN A 88 -20.95 10.28 -3.73
CA GLN A 88 -20.64 11.67 -3.43
C GLN A 88 -20.95 12.60 -4.63
N PRO A 89 -22.04 13.40 -4.58
CA PRO A 89 -22.46 14.26 -5.69
C PRO A 89 -21.51 15.43 -6.01
N LYS A 90 -20.46 15.65 -5.19
CA LYS A 90 -19.44 16.70 -5.34
C LYS A 90 -18.01 16.17 -5.49
N ALA A 91 -17.82 14.87 -5.73
CA ALA A 91 -16.48 14.37 -6.01
C ALA A 91 -15.92 15.14 -7.22
N PRO A 92 -14.76 15.82 -7.12
CA PRO A 92 -14.21 16.62 -8.20
C PRO A 92 -14.04 15.72 -9.42
N GLY A 93 -14.90 15.93 -10.42
CA GLY A 93 -14.89 15.20 -11.68
C GLY A 93 -13.59 15.50 -12.41
N GLY A 94 -12.68 14.53 -12.44
CA GLY A 94 -11.41 14.68 -13.15
C GLY A 94 -10.46 13.48 -13.01
N LEU A 95 -10.53 12.73 -11.90
CA LEU A 95 -9.73 11.51 -11.73
C LEU A 95 -10.37 10.32 -12.46
N ILE A 96 -9.89 10.07 -13.68
CA ILE A 96 -10.14 8.81 -14.37
C ILE A 96 -9.22 7.77 -13.73
N PHE A 97 -9.78 6.96 -12.83
CA PHE A 97 -9.07 5.82 -12.29
C PHE A 97 -8.83 4.79 -13.40
N PRO A 98 -7.60 4.27 -13.55
CA PRO A 98 -7.37 3.11 -14.40
C PRO A 98 -8.15 1.90 -13.86
N SER A 99 -8.49 0.96 -14.74
CA SER A 99 -9.10 -0.30 -14.33
C SER A 99 -8.15 -1.09 -13.43
N TRP A 100 -8.68 -1.61 -12.33
CA TRP A 100 -7.92 -2.43 -11.40
C TRP A 100 -8.77 -3.56 -10.83
N SER A 101 -8.12 -4.70 -10.62
CA SER A 101 -8.63 -5.82 -9.84
C SER A 101 -7.43 -6.62 -9.30
N PRO A 102 -7.62 -7.50 -8.31
CA PRO A 102 -6.57 -8.41 -7.87
C PRO A 102 -6.02 -9.26 -9.02
N GLN A 103 -6.88 -9.74 -9.92
CA GLN A 103 -6.46 -10.53 -11.08
C GLN A 103 -5.62 -9.71 -12.07
N ILE A 104 -6.03 -8.48 -12.36
CA ILE A 104 -5.25 -7.57 -13.22
C ILE A 104 -3.86 -7.34 -12.64
N SER A 105 -3.74 -7.20 -11.31
CA SER A 105 -2.45 -7.07 -10.63
C SER A 105 -1.62 -8.35 -10.76
N LEU A 106 -2.20 -9.53 -10.54
CA LEU A 106 -1.52 -10.81 -10.69
C LEU A 106 -1.02 -11.05 -12.13
N ASP A 107 -1.82 -10.67 -13.13
CA ASP A 107 -1.45 -10.79 -14.55
C ASP A 107 -0.32 -9.82 -14.92
N PHE A 108 -0.36 -8.59 -14.41
CA PHE A 108 0.73 -7.63 -14.52
C PHE A 108 2.00 -8.14 -13.85
N MET A 109 1.92 -8.63 -12.61
CA MET A 109 3.04 -9.18 -11.87
C MET A 109 3.71 -10.33 -12.62
N THR A 110 2.92 -11.26 -13.15
CA THR A 110 3.39 -12.43 -13.91
C THR A 110 4.14 -12.02 -15.17
N ARG A 111 3.62 -11.05 -15.92
CA ARG A 111 4.26 -10.57 -17.17
C ARG A 111 5.54 -9.78 -16.93
N ASN A 112 5.71 -9.22 -15.74
CA ASN A 112 6.81 -8.30 -15.41
C ASN A 112 7.83 -8.85 -14.40
N GLY A 113 7.77 -10.14 -14.03
CA GLY A 113 8.77 -10.75 -13.16
C GLY A 113 8.64 -10.35 -11.67
N ILE A 114 7.45 -9.95 -11.22
CA ILE A 114 7.20 -9.46 -9.85
C ILE A 114 6.64 -10.59 -9.00
N SER A 115 7.40 -11.05 -8.00
CA SER A 115 6.95 -12.14 -7.13
C SER A 115 5.84 -11.73 -6.17
N THR A 116 5.92 -10.50 -5.66
CA THR A 116 5.08 -9.98 -4.58
C THR A 116 4.87 -8.48 -4.79
N SER A 117 3.67 -7.98 -4.52
CA SER A 117 3.35 -6.55 -4.50
C SER A 117 2.81 -6.16 -3.13
N ILE A 118 3.31 -5.06 -2.56
CA ILE A 118 2.80 -4.46 -1.33
C ILE A 118 1.77 -3.42 -1.74
N LEU A 119 0.50 -3.74 -1.52
CA LEU A 119 -0.63 -2.92 -1.93
C LEU A 119 -0.74 -1.65 -1.07
N SER A 120 -0.96 -0.50 -1.69
CA SER A 120 -1.26 0.77 -1.01
C SER A 120 -2.53 1.41 -1.56
N PHE A 121 -3.24 2.13 -0.69
CA PHE A 121 -4.20 3.14 -1.11
C PHE A 121 -3.56 4.51 -0.85
N ALA A 122 -3.28 5.27 -1.91
CA ALA A 122 -2.60 6.55 -1.80
C ALA A 122 -3.21 7.64 -2.72
N HIS A 123 -4.45 7.44 -3.15
CA HIS A 123 -5.10 8.30 -4.17
C HIS A 123 -5.55 9.65 -3.61
N THR A 124 -5.92 9.68 -2.33
CA THR A 124 -6.45 10.85 -1.64
C THR A 124 -6.36 10.65 -0.14
N ALA A 125 -6.41 11.76 0.62
CA ALA A 125 -6.66 11.70 2.05
C ALA A 125 -8.13 11.31 2.30
N LEU A 126 -8.37 10.34 3.18
CA LEU A 126 -9.71 9.87 3.55
C LEU A 126 -10.06 10.35 4.96
N THR A 127 -11.11 11.15 5.10
CA THR A 127 -11.56 11.61 6.42
C THR A 127 -12.40 10.58 7.17
N ASP A 128 -13.01 9.63 6.46
CA ASP A 128 -13.84 8.56 7.04
C ASP A 128 -12.97 7.40 7.53
N ALA A 129 -12.82 7.29 8.86
CA ALA A 129 -12.05 6.23 9.49
C ALA A 129 -12.63 4.81 9.25
N SER A 130 -13.94 4.69 9.12
CA SER A 130 -14.60 3.41 8.81
C SER A 130 -14.25 2.96 7.39
N LEU A 131 -14.19 3.90 6.43
CA LEU A 131 -13.75 3.58 5.08
C LEU A 131 -12.28 3.13 5.04
N CYS A 132 -11.38 3.80 5.76
CA CYS A 132 -9.99 3.36 5.91
C CYS A 132 -9.91 1.94 6.47
N GLN A 133 -10.66 1.65 7.53
CA GLN A 133 -10.71 0.32 8.14
C GLN A 133 -11.18 -0.75 7.14
N GLN A 134 -12.23 -0.47 6.38
CA GLN A 134 -12.76 -1.41 5.39
C GLN A 134 -11.78 -1.66 4.22
N ILE A 135 -11.06 -0.62 3.78
CA ILE A 135 -9.99 -0.74 2.79
C ILE A 135 -8.85 -1.63 3.33
N ASN A 136 -8.47 -1.46 4.60
CA ASN A 136 -7.42 -2.27 5.22
C ASN A 136 -7.83 -3.73 5.39
N ILE A 137 -9.07 -4.00 5.81
CA ILE A 137 -9.62 -5.36 5.88
C ILE A 137 -9.66 -6.00 4.49
N TYR A 138 -10.04 -5.24 3.45
CA TYR A 138 -10.02 -5.72 2.08
C TYR A 138 -8.61 -6.14 1.64
N ALA A 139 -7.60 -5.30 1.88
CA ALA A 139 -6.20 -5.60 1.57
C ALA A 139 -5.67 -6.80 2.37
N HIS A 140 -6.01 -6.87 3.66
CA HIS A 140 -5.67 -8.00 4.52
C HIS A 140 -6.25 -9.32 3.97
N ASN A 141 -7.51 -9.32 3.55
CA ASN A 141 -8.15 -10.50 2.95
C ASN A 141 -7.50 -10.92 1.63
N LEU A 142 -7.06 -9.98 0.79
CA LEU A 142 -6.29 -10.29 -0.42
C LEU A 142 -4.96 -10.95 -0.07
N ARG A 143 -4.27 -10.47 0.96
CA ARG A 143 -3.05 -11.13 1.46
C ARG A 143 -3.33 -12.52 1.99
N LEU A 144 -4.39 -12.74 2.76
CA LEU A 144 -4.75 -14.09 3.22
C LEU A 144 -5.05 -15.04 2.06
N GLN A 145 -5.70 -14.54 1.01
CA GLN A 145 -6.00 -15.32 -0.19
C GLN A 145 -4.74 -15.62 -1.02
N TYR A 146 -3.78 -14.69 -1.06
CA TYR A 146 -2.55 -14.80 -1.84
C TYR A 146 -1.30 -14.45 -1.00
N PRO A 147 -0.93 -15.30 -0.02
CA PRO A 147 0.01 -14.96 1.06
C PRO A 147 1.44 -14.64 0.62
N THR A 148 1.85 -15.10 -0.56
CA THR A 148 3.17 -14.80 -1.15
C THR A 148 3.11 -13.77 -2.28
N LYS A 149 1.90 -13.37 -2.70
CA LYS A 149 1.69 -12.44 -3.82
C LYS A 149 1.37 -11.04 -3.35
N PHE A 150 0.61 -10.90 -2.27
CA PHE A 150 0.23 -9.59 -1.75
C PHE A 150 0.71 -9.39 -0.31
N GLY A 151 1.28 -8.22 -0.06
CA GLY A 151 1.28 -7.57 1.25
C GLY A 151 0.48 -6.26 1.15
N PHE A 152 0.44 -5.46 2.20
CA PHE A 152 -0.14 -4.13 2.14
C PHE A 152 0.41 -3.14 3.16
N PHE A 153 0.43 -1.88 2.76
CA PHE A 153 0.54 -0.74 3.67
C PHE A 153 -0.86 -0.32 4.12
N ALA A 154 -1.08 -0.24 5.42
CA ALA A 154 -2.34 0.22 5.97
C ALA A 154 -2.61 1.68 5.62
N THR A 155 -3.86 1.97 5.28
CA THR A 155 -4.41 3.30 5.04
C THR A 155 -4.90 3.86 6.36
N ILE A 156 -4.47 5.06 6.72
CA ILE A 156 -4.94 5.73 7.93
C ILE A 156 -5.82 6.94 7.58
N PRO A 157 -6.71 7.38 8.50
CA PRO A 157 -7.51 8.58 8.27
C PRO A 157 -6.64 9.81 8.02
N ALA A 158 -7.19 10.78 7.30
CA ALA A 158 -6.58 12.07 7.06
C ALA A 158 -6.20 12.72 8.40
N ILE A 159 -4.97 13.20 8.51
CA ILE A 159 -4.44 13.67 9.78
C ILE A 159 -4.79 15.15 9.98
N THR A 160 -5.71 15.41 10.90
CA THR A 160 -6.03 16.76 11.40
C THR A 160 -5.95 16.74 12.92
N GLU A 161 -6.00 17.92 13.54
CA GLU A 161 -6.06 17.99 15.01
C GLU A 161 -7.30 17.28 15.56
N SER A 162 -8.44 17.40 14.87
CA SER A 162 -9.70 16.76 15.28
C SER A 162 -9.75 15.26 15.04
N SER A 163 -9.05 14.74 14.02
CA SER A 163 -9.04 13.30 13.70
C SER A 163 -7.95 12.52 14.43
N LEU A 164 -7.07 13.19 15.18
CA LEU A 164 -5.92 12.56 15.83
C LEU A 164 -6.28 11.32 16.67
N PRO A 165 -7.36 11.32 17.50
CA PRO A 165 -7.78 10.12 18.23
C PRO A 165 -8.15 8.95 17.31
N ASP A 166 -8.86 9.23 16.22
CA ASP A 166 -9.27 8.21 15.24
C ASP A 166 -8.08 7.65 14.47
N VAL A 167 -7.11 8.50 14.13
CA VAL A 167 -5.86 8.08 13.47
C VAL A 167 -5.07 7.13 14.38
N LEU A 168 -4.88 7.48 15.65
CA LEU A 168 -4.17 6.64 16.61
C LEU A 168 -4.89 5.30 16.84
N SER A 169 -6.22 5.34 16.99
CA SER A 169 -7.05 4.14 17.10
C SER A 169 -6.93 3.25 15.85
N SER A 170 -6.93 3.86 14.67
CA SER A 170 -6.77 3.15 13.39
C SER A 170 -5.40 2.48 13.25
N ILE A 171 -4.31 3.16 13.63
CA ILE A 171 -2.97 2.57 13.65
C ILE A 171 -2.94 1.35 14.58
N LYS A 172 -3.44 1.51 15.81
CA LYS A 172 -3.51 0.42 16.79
C LYS A 172 -4.28 -0.79 16.23
N PHE A 173 -5.50 -0.59 15.74
CA PHE A 173 -6.30 -1.65 15.12
C PHE A 173 -5.54 -2.34 13.98
N CYS A 174 -4.90 -1.58 13.10
CA CYS A 174 -4.18 -2.17 11.97
C CYS A 174 -3.04 -3.08 12.44
N TYR A 175 -2.23 -2.64 13.40
CA TYR A 175 -1.09 -3.45 13.86
C TYR A 175 -1.50 -4.63 14.76
N GLU A 176 -2.56 -4.50 15.55
CA GLU A 176 -3.04 -5.57 16.43
C GLU A 176 -3.84 -6.64 15.67
N GLU A 177 -4.74 -6.24 14.76
CA GLU A 177 -5.67 -7.17 14.11
C GLU A 177 -5.21 -7.59 12.72
N LEU A 178 -4.56 -6.69 11.98
CA LEU A 178 -4.26 -6.91 10.57
C LEU A 178 -2.77 -7.13 10.29
N ASN A 179 -1.88 -6.71 11.18
CA ASN A 179 -0.42 -6.83 11.10
C ASN A 179 0.13 -6.52 9.69
N PRO A 180 -0.02 -5.28 9.18
CA PRO A 180 0.39 -4.87 7.84
C PRO A 180 1.92 -4.85 7.67
N GLU A 181 2.39 -4.69 6.44
CA GLU A 181 3.82 -4.47 6.15
C GLU A 181 4.28 -3.06 6.54
N GLY A 182 3.34 -2.14 6.76
CA GLY A 182 3.59 -0.78 7.20
C GLY A 182 2.35 0.10 7.08
N VAL A 183 2.53 1.42 7.00
CA VAL A 183 1.46 2.40 6.76
C VAL A 183 1.77 3.27 5.56
N THR A 184 0.74 3.74 4.86
CA THR A 184 0.86 4.80 3.86
C THR A 184 0.60 6.14 4.53
N LEU A 185 1.54 7.08 4.40
CA LEU A 185 1.34 8.50 4.70
C LEU A 185 1.38 9.32 3.42
N LEU A 186 0.59 10.38 3.37
CA LEU A 186 0.69 11.36 2.30
C LEU A 186 1.71 12.44 2.67
N THR A 187 2.35 13.03 1.66
CA THR A 187 3.35 14.09 1.86
C THR A 187 2.88 15.29 2.68
N SER A 188 1.59 15.59 2.71
CA SER A 188 1.03 16.64 3.57
C SER A 188 -0.43 16.37 3.92
N TYR A 189 -0.86 16.96 5.03
CA TYR A 189 -2.26 17.02 5.45
C TYR A 189 -2.58 18.45 5.90
N ASP A 190 -3.72 18.98 5.45
CA ASP A 190 -4.20 20.32 5.81
C ASP A 190 -3.13 21.42 5.64
N GLY A 191 -2.41 21.39 4.51
CA GLY A 191 -1.34 22.34 4.18
C GLY A 191 -0.05 22.19 5.00
N ARG A 192 0.07 21.15 5.84
CA ARG A 192 1.23 20.91 6.71
C ARG A 192 2.02 19.70 6.24
N TYR A 193 3.34 19.86 6.11
CA TYR A 193 4.27 18.76 5.88
C TYR A 193 4.47 17.91 7.12
N LEU A 194 4.89 16.65 6.93
CA LEU A 194 4.91 15.63 7.97
C LEU A 194 5.85 15.91 9.16
N GLY A 195 6.78 16.87 9.04
CA GLY A 195 7.60 17.34 10.16
C GLY A 195 6.89 18.35 11.08
N HIS A 196 5.67 18.78 10.75
CA HIS A 196 4.93 19.70 11.61
C HIS A 196 4.64 19.11 13.00
N ALA A 197 4.75 19.93 14.04
CA ALA A 197 4.65 19.48 15.44
C ALA A 197 3.32 18.77 15.78
N SER A 198 2.23 19.12 15.08
CA SER A 198 0.92 18.46 15.24
C SER A 198 0.94 16.97 14.88
N PHE A 199 1.93 16.51 14.12
CA PHE A 199 2.06 15.10 13.72
C PHE A 199 2.95 14.30 14.66
N ARG A 200 3.55 14.92 15.69
CA ARG A 200 4.41 14.24 16.66
C ARG A 200 3.74 13.01 17.32
N PRO A 201 2.48 13.07 17.79
CA PRO A 201 1.84 11.88 18.39
C PRO A 201 1.71 10.71 17.42
N ILE A 202 1.58 10.97 16.12
CA ILE A 202 1.55 9.93 15.09
C ILE A 202 2.94 9.28 14.96
N TRP A 203 4.00 10.08 14.94
CA TRP A 203 5.36 9.56 14.89
C TRP A 203 5.72 8.73 16.14
N GLU A 204 5.26 9.15 17.32
CA GLU A 204 5.43 8.39 18.56
C GLU A 204 4.75 7.02 18.46
N GLU A 205 3.52 6.96 17.97
CA GLU A 205 2.78 5.70 17.82
C GLU A 205 3.37 4.80 16.73
N LEU A 206 3.75 5.36 15.58
CA LEU A 206 4.42 4.61 14.51
C LEU A 206 5.77 4.05 14.95
N ASN A 207 6.51 4.79 15.77
CA ASN A 207 7.75 4.31 16.38
C ASN A 207 7.48 3.17 17.38
N ARG A 208 6.45 3.31 18.23
CA ARG A 208 6.05 2.29 19.20
C ARG A 208 5.77 0.94 18.54
N VAL A 209 5.14 0.93 17.37
CA VAL A 209 4.81 -0.29 16.62
C VAL A 209 5.91 -0.71 15.62
N ASN A 210 7.06 -0.03 15.62
CA ASN A 210 8.17 -0.27 14.68
C ASN A 210 7.73 -0.27 13.20
N ALA A 211 6.87 0.70 12.86
CA ALA A 211 6.27 0.79 11.54
C ALA A 211 7.31 0.98 10.43
N VAL A 212 7.05 0.35 9.28
CA VAL A 212 7.55 0.86 8.00
C VAL A 212 6.56 1.90 7.48
N ILE A 213 7.06 3.03 7.00
CA ILE A 213 6.26 4.15 6.53
C ILE A 213 6.53 4.34 5.05
N PHE A 214 5.50 4.18 4.22
CA PHE A 214 5.54 4.53 2.81
C PHE A 214 4.95 5.93 2.62
N ILE A 215 5.78 6.89 2.21
CA ILE A 215 5.36 8.28 1.97
C ILE A 215 5.05 8.46 0.49
N HIS A 216 3.78 8.64 0.17
CA HIS A 216 3.29 8.89 -1.18
C HIS A 216 2.96 10.38 -1.39
N PRO A 217 3.29 10.95 -2.55
CA PRO A 217 2.95 12.34 -2.86
C PRO A 217 1.45 12.58 -3.05
N ILE A 218 1.02 13.79 -2.72
CA ILE A 218 -0.30 14.33 -3.07
C ILE A 218 -0.10 15.76 -3.56
N ALA A 219 -1.00 16.26 -4.40
CA ALA A 219 -0.95 17.66 -4.80
C ALA A 219 -1.18 18.56 -3.59
N ASN A 220 -0.30 19.55 -3.39
CA ASN A 220 -0.48 20.56 -2.36
C ASN A 220 -1.66 21.47 -2.74
N SER A 221 -2.58 21.69 -1.81
CA SER A 221 -3.73 22.58 -1.99
C SER A 221 -3.33 24.04 -2.26
N SER A 222 -2.11 24.43 -1.90
CA SER A 222 -1.53 25.75 -2.14
C SER A 222 -0.77 25.86 -3.46
N SER A 223 -0.69 24.78 -4.24
CA SER A 223 -0.11 24.85 -5.59
C SER A 223 -0.93 25.78 -6.50
N PRO A 224 -0.28 26.48 -7.44
CA PRO A 224 -0.99 27.28 -8.44
C PRO A 224 -2.05 26.44 -9.16
N SER A 225 -3.08 27.12 -9.68
CA SER A 225 -4.15 26.49 -10.46
C SER A 225 -3.62 25.47 -11.47
N PRO A 226 -4.37 24.38 -11.74
CA PRO A 226 -3.89 23.31 -12.59
C PRO A 226 -3.43 23.86 -13.95
N PRO A 227 -2.27 23.41 -14.44
CA PRO A 227 -1.69 23.97 -15.65
C PRO A 227 -2.54 23.66 -16.87
N ILE A 228 -2.52 24.58 -17.84
CA ILE A 228 -3.24 24.46 -19.11
C ILE A 228 -2.75 23.24 -19.92
N HIS A 229 -1.50 22.81 -19.71
CA HIS A 229 -0.87 21.73 -20.45
C HIS A 229 -0.84 20.43 -19.65
N ALA A 230 -1.32 19.34 -20.26
CA ALA A 230 -1.44 18.02 -19.62
C ALA A 230 -0.13 17.43 -19.11
N SER A 231 1.03 17.87 -19.62
CA SER A 231 2.35 17.41 -19.13
C SER A 231 2.81 18.08 -17.82
N LEU A 232 2.08 19.09 -17.35
CA LEU A 232 2.44 19.82 -16.13
C LEU A 232 1.53 19.45 -14.96
N ILE A 233 0.63 18.47 -15.12
CA ILE A 233 -0.23 18.01 -14.04
C ILE A 233 0.61 17.50 -12.85
N PRO A 234 0.10 17.60 -11.61
CA PRO A 234 0.93 17.40 -10.41
C PRO A 234 1.74 16.08 -10.37
N PRO A 235 1.21 14.91 -10.79
CA PRO A 235 2.00 13.68 -10.81
C PRO A 235 3.25 13.70 -11.69
N ILE A 236 3.31 14.56 -12.71
CA ILE A 236 4.44 14.56 -13.67
C ILE A 236 5.64 15.33 -13.12
N ILE A 237 5.42 16.37 -12.31
CA ILE A 237 6.48 17.25 -11.82
C ILE A 237 6.37 17.45 -10.31
N ASP A 238 5.25 18.01 -9.84
CA ASP A 238 5.10 18.50 -8.47
C ASP A 238 5.25 17.41 -7.41
N PHE A 239 4.81 16.18 -7.70
CA PHE A 239 4.85 15.06 -6.74
C PHE A 239 6.26 14.78 -6.22
N THR A 240 7.28 14.85 -7.10
CA THR A 240 8.67 14.66 -6.68
C THR A 240 9.17 15.78 -5.77
N HIS A 241 8.67 17.00 -5.98
CA HIS A 241 8.96 18.14 -5.11
C HIS A 241 8.23 18.04 -3.76
N GLU A 242 6.98 17.57 -3.73
CA GLU A 242 6.24 17.35 -2.49
C GLU A 242 6.90 16.29 -1.60
N THR A 243 7.35 15.17 -2.19
CA THR A 243 8.17 14.18 -1.48
C THR A 243 9.43 14.81 -0.88
N THR A 244 10.11 15.65 -1.65
CA THR A 244 11.32 16.35 -1.21
C THR A 244 11.03 17.32 -0.06
N ARG A 245 9.95 18.10 -0.14
CA ARG A 245 9.56 19.07 0.89
C ARG A 245 9.22 18.36 2.19
N THR A 246 8.49 17.25 2.14
CA THR A 246 8.18 16.49 3.35
C THR A 246 9.43 15.85 3.96
N ALA A 247 10.35 15.32 3.14
CA ALA A 247 11.61 14.78 3.64
C ALA A 247 12.46 15.86 4.35
N CYS A 248 12.62 17.04 3.74
CA CYS A 248 13.29 18.18 4.38
C CYS A 248 12.56 18.61 5.66
N SER A 249 11.23 18.62 5.66
CA SER A 249 10.43 18.94 6.85
C SER A 249 10.74 17.99 8.00
N LEU A 250 10.82 16.68 7.75
CA LEU A 250 11.14 15.67 8.77
C LEU A 250 12.56 15.78 9.31
N ILE A 251 13.53 16.14 8.46
CA ILE A 251 14.91 16.37 8.86
C ILE A 251 14.98 17.60 9.78
N TYR A 252 14.43 18.74 9.35
CA TYR A 252 14.54 19.99 10.10
C TYR A 252 13.66 20.05 11.35
N SER A 253 12.58 19.28 11.41
CA SER A 253 11.79 19.10 12.64
C SER A 253 12.44 18.17 13.66
N ASN A 254 13.61 17.58 13.35
CA ASN A 254 14.27 16.56 14.15
C ASN A 254 13.41 15.30 14.37
N THR A 255 12.46 15.01 13.48
CA THR A 255 11.67 13.78 13.56
C THR A 255 12.58 12.55 13.44
N LEU A 256 13.52 12.56 12.47
CA LEU A 256 14.45 11.45 12.28
C LEU A 256 15.43 11.29 13.44
N SER A 257 15.91 12.40 14.01
CA SER A 257 16.75 12.39 15.21
C SER A 257 16.00 11.87 16.45
N SER A 258 14.69 12.11 16.53
CA SER A 258 13.86 11.67 17.67
C SER A 258 13.47 10.19 17.57
N TYR A 259 13.33 9.67 16.34
CA TYR A 259 12.89 8.30 16.06
C TYR A 259 13.83 7.63 15.02
N PRO A 260 15.10 7.38 15.39
CA PRO A 260 16.13 6.93 14.45
C PRO A 260 15.89 5.53 13.86
N ASP A 261 15.05 4.71 14.52
CA ASP A 261 14.74 3.34 14.09
C ASP A 261 13.60 3.27 13.07
N LEU A 262 12.92 4.39 12.78
CA LEU A 262 11.85 4.44 11.79
C LEU A 262 12.38 4.15 10.39
N LYS A 263 11.66 3.27 9.68
CA LYS A 263 11.97 2.90 8.30
C LYS A 263 11.02 3.65 7.37
N ILE A 264 11.49 4.75 6.81
CA ILE A 264 10.69 5.62 5.93
C ILE A 264 11.12 5.42 4.48
N ILE A 265 10.19 4.97 3.64
CA ILE A 265 10.33 4.82 2.19
C ILE A 265 9.73 6.07 1.52
N LEU A 266 10.56 6.83 0.81
CA LEU A 266 10.13 7.96 0.00
C LEU A 266 9.82 7.50 -1.44
N SER A 267 8.66 7.90 -1.97
CA SER A 267 8.31 7.56 -3.35
C SER A 267 9.23 8.16 -4.40
N HIS A 268 9.33 7.47 -5.54
CA HIS A 268 9.93 7.99 -6.78
C HIS A 268 11.39 8.42 -6.60
N ALA A 269 12.21 7.50 -6.11
CA ALA A 269 13.63 7.70 -5.81
C ALA A 269 13.91 8.85 -4.83
N GLY A 270 12.99 9.14 -3.90
CA GLY A 270 13.11 10.27 -2.98
C GLY A 270 12.75 11.62 -3.61
N GLY A 271 12.10 11.61 -4.77
CA GLY A 271 11.79 12.79 -5.54
C GLY A 271 13.06 13.53 -6.00
N THR A 272 13.18 14.80 -5.64
CA THR A 272 14.36 15.63 -5.95
C THR A 272 15.36 15.73 -4.80
N LEU A 273 15.08 15.11 -3.64
CA LEU A 273 15.96 15.18 -2.45
C LEU A 273 17.41 14.79 -2.77
N PRO A 274 17.69 13.67 -3.48
CA PRO A 274 19.07 13.28 -3.78
C PRO A 274 19.84 14.39 -4.49
N TYR A 275 19.21 15.02 -5.49
CA TYR A 275 19.79 16.10 -6.27
C TYR A 275 20.02 17.40 -5.48
N ILE A 276 19.04 17.82 -4.66
CA ILE A 276 19.09 19.13 -4.00
C ILE A 276 19.63 19.10 -2.56
N SER A 277 19.83 17.93 -1.97
CA SER A 277 20.16 17.75 -0.54
C SER A 277 21.33 18.61 -0.08
N THR A 278 22.47 18.56 -0.77
CA THR A 278 23.65 19.38 -0.45
C THR A 278 23.37 20.87 -0.56
N ARG A 279 22.58 21.30 -1.54
CA ARG A 279 22.18 22.71 -1.70
C ARG A 279 21.31 23.15 -0.53
N VAL A 280 20.29 22.36 -0.18
CA VAL A 280 19.39 22.65 0.94
C VAL A 280 20.17 22.76 2.25
N ALA A 281 21.07 21.80 2.49
CA ALA A 281 21.88 21.72 3.69
C ALA A 281 22.77 22.96 3.89
N ASN A 282 23.57 23.30 2.87
CA ASN A 282 24.49 24.45 2.97
C ASN A 282 23.75 25.78 2.99
N LEU A 283 22.79 26.01 2.09
CA LEU A 283 22.12 27.31 2.02
C LEU A 283 21.28 27.62 3.26
N THR A 284 20.68 26.60 3.89
CA THR A 284 19.90 26.80 5.13
C THR A 284 20.83 27.11 6.30
N TYR A 285 21.99 26.44 6.37
CA TYR A 285 22.99 26.67 7.42
C TYR A 285 23.67 28.04 7.26
N ASP A 286 24.14 28.39 6.07
CA ASP A 286 24.81 29.67 5.77
C ASP A 286 23.87 30.87 6.02
N ALA A 287 22.58 30.71 5.71
CA ALA A 287 21.56 31.72 5.99
C ALA A 287 21.13 31.78 7.47
N SER A 288 21.72 30.96 8.35
CA SER A 288 21.35 30.84 9.78
C SER A 288 19.87 30.51 10.01
N LEU A 289 19.23 29.86 9.04
CA LEU A 289 17.83 29.41 9.14
C LEU A 289 17.70 28.10 9.94
N SER A 290 18.80 27.39 10.14
CA SER A 290 18.88 26.20 10.99
C SER A 290 20.26 26.09 11.64
N VAL A 291 20.30 25.59 12.88
CA VAL A 291 21.56 25.23 13.56
C VAL A 291 22.08 23.85 13.15
N LYS A 292 21.31 23.10 12.35
CA LYS A 292 21.70 21.77 11.86
C LYS A 292 22.80 21.90 10.82
N THR A 293 23.95 21.29 11.07
CA THR A 293 25.08 21.37 10.12
C THR A 293 24.77 20.62 8.83
N PRO A 294 25.44 20.97 7.71
CA PRO A 294 25.26 20.26 6.46
C PRO A 294 25.54 18.75 6.57
N GLU A 295 26.55 18.35 7.36
CA GLU A 295 26.90 16.94 7.56
C GLU A 295 25.79 16.18 8.30
N HIS A 296 25.17 16.80 9.32
CA HIS A 296 24.04 16.19 10.01
C HIS A 296 22.84 16.04 9.09
N PHE A 297 22.49 17.10 8.34
CA PHE A 297 21.41 17.04 7.36
C PHE A 297 21.65 15.92 6.35
N MET A 298 22.87 15.78 5.82
CA MET A 298 23.20 14.75 4.83
C MET A 298 23.12 13.33 5.40
N ARG A 299 23.48 13.12 6.68
CA ARG A 299 23.29 11.82 7.34
C ARG A 299 21.81 11.44 7.43
N GLU A 300 20.95 12.38 7.82
CA GLU A 300 19.50 12.17 7.90
C GLU A 300 18.86 12.04 6.51
N ALA A 301 19.30 12.81 5.52
CA ALA A 301 18.83 12.67 4.14
C ALA A 301 19.13 11.29 3.54
N LYS A 302 20.26 10.68 3.92
CA LYS A 302 20.65 9.33 3.50
C LYS A 302 20.11 8.20 4.39
N SER A 303 19.41 8.52 5.49
CA SER A 303 18.83 7.49 6.35
C SER A 303 17.53 6.92 5.78
N PHE A 304 16.83 7.69 4.93
CA PHE A 304 15.64 7.27 4.20
C PHE A 304 15.90 6.05 3.30
N TYR A 305 14.83 5.31 3.05
CA TYR A 305 14.72 4.36 1.95
C TYR A 305 13.99 5.04 0.78
N THR A 306 14.11 4.50 -0.43
CA THR A 306 13.32 4.96 -1.58
C THR A 306 12.80 3.80 -2.41
N ASP A 307 11.60 3.91 -2.99
CA ASP A 307 11.28 3.06 -4.15
C ASP A 307 11.88 3.65 -5.42
N MET A 308 11.87 2.88 -6.50
CA MET A 308 12.38 3.30 -7.81
C MET A 308 11.29 3.45 -8.89
N ALA A 309 10.04 3.64 -8.48
CA ALA A 309 8.94 3.85 -9.43
C ALA A 309 9.14 5.14 -10.22
N ALA A 310 8.87 5.10 -11.54
CA ALA A 310 9.09 6.20 -12.48
C ALA A 310 10.56 6.72 -12.56
N SER A 311 11.51 6.04 -11.91
CA SER A 311 12.88 6.55 -11.69
C SER A 311 13.96 5.54 -12.10
N SER A 312 13.56 4.33 -12.49
CA SER A 312 14.46 3.24 -12.89
C SER A 312 14.98 3.39 -14.34
N TYR A 313 15.49 4.56 -14.71
CA TYR A 313 16.10 4.82 -16.02
C TYR A 313 17.63 4.86 -15.94
N SER A 314 18.31 4.73 -17.09
CA SER A 314 19.77 4.94 -17.17
C SER A 314 20.14 6.35 -16.72
N GLY A 315 21.11 6.48 -15.82
CA GLY A 315 21.48 7.76 -15.20
C GLY A 315 20.91 7.90 -13.79
N PRO A 316 19.59 8.16 -13.62
CA PRO A 316 18.98 8.27 -12.30
C PRO A 316 19.23 7.04 -11.41
N LEU A 317 19.09 5.82 -11.93
CA LEU A 317 19.34 4.61 -11.15
C LEU A 317 20.76 4.56 -10.58
N GLU A 318 21.79 4.79 -11.40
CA GLU A 318 23.19 4.80 -10.95
C GLU A 318 23.48 5.93 -9.97
N TYR A 319 22.89 7.10 -10.20
CA TYR A 319 23.03 8.26 -9.32
C TYR A 319 22.43 8.03 -7.93
N ILE A 320 21.22 7.47 -7.88
CA ILE A 320 20.48 7.25 -6.63
C ILE A 320 21.17 6.17 -5.80
N GLU A 321 21.55 5.05 -6.42
CA GLU A 321 22.29 3.97 -5.75
C GLU A 321 23.63 4.45 -5.22
N GLY A 322 24.37 5.26 -6.00
CA GLY A 322 25.62 5.87 -5.55
C GLY A 322 25.44 6.91 -4.43
N TRP A 323 24.31 7.62 -4.41
CA TRP A 323 24.04 8.65 -3.41
C TRP A 323 23.58 8.06 -2.07
N LEU A 324 22.63 7.12 -2.09
CA LEU A 324 22.09 6.45 -0.89
C LEU A 324 23.04 5.39 -0.34
N GLY A 325 23.73 4.66 -1.22
CA GLY A 325 24.44 3.45 -0.88
C GLY A 325 23.55 2.20 -0.91
N PRO A 326 24.16 1.00 -0.79
CA PRO A 326 23.46 -0.25 -0.95
C PRO A 326 22.44 -0.50 0.17
N GLY A 327 21.38 -1.26 -0.14
CA GLY A 327 20.40 -1.69 0.86
C GLY A 327 19.37 -0.62 1.25
N LYS A 328 19.24 0.45 0.45
CA LYS A 328 18.34 1.59 0.72
C LYS A 328 17.26 1.81 -0.32
N THR A 329 17.26 1.06 -1.42
CA THR A 329 16.26 1.20 -2.47
C THR A 329 15.39 -0.05 -2.61
N THR A 330 14.17 0.10 -3.08
CA THR A 330 13.26 -1.00 -3.38
C THR A 330 12.72 -0.87 -4.80
N TYR A 331 12.27 -1.99 -5.37
CA TYR A 331 11.55 -1.94 -6.64
C TYR A 331 10.15 -1.37 -6.41
N GLY A 332 9.70 -0.51 -7.32
CA GLY A 332 8.35 0.07 -7.32
C GLY A 332 7.85 0.21 -8.75
N SER A 333 6.58 -0.11 -9.01
CA SER A 333 6.00 0.00 -10.35
C SER A 333 5.07 1.20 -10.54
N ASP A 334 4.48 1.69 -9.45
CA ASP A 334 3.39 2.68 -9.43
C ASP A 334 2.20 2.25 -10.33
N PHE A 335 2.03 0.92 -10.46
CA PHE A 335 0.86 0.33 -11.08
C PHE A 335 -0.38 0.61 -10.23
N PRO A 336 -1.57 0.87 -10.82
CA PRO A 336 -1.91 0.88 -12.24
C PRO A 336 -1.80 2.24 -12.94
N PHE A 337 -1.22 3.27 -12.30
CA PHE A 337 -1.16 4.61 -12.89
C PHE A 337 -0.08 4.72 -13.97
N ILE A 338 1.09 4.15 -13.73
CA ILE A 338 2.10 3.99 -14.78
C ILE A 338 1.63 2.90 -15.73
N ARG A 339 1.50 3.27 -17.01
CA ARG A 339 1.15 2.31 -18.05
C ARG A 339 2.28 1.29 -18.18
N GLU A 340 1.90 0.03 -18.34
CA GLU A 340 2.85 -1.08 -18.42
C GLU A 340 3.91 -0.92 -19.51
N LYS A 341 3.59 -0.28 -20.65
CA LYS A 341 4.59 0.03 -21.69
C LYS A 341 5.77 0.87 -21.17
N THR A 342 5.54 1.69 -20.15
CA THR A 342 6.55 2.51 -19.48
C THR A 342 7.29 1.66 -18.45
N THR A 343 6.55 0.91 -17.62
CA THR A 343 7.14 -0.04 -16.65
C THR A 343 8.09 -1.03 -17.31
N VAL A 344 7.74 -1.60 -18.47
CA VAL A 344 8.61 -2.55 -19.19
C VAL A 344 9.93 -1.93 -19.61
N LYS A 345 9.95 -0.63 -19.98
CA LYS A 345 11.18 0.09 -20.32
C LYS A 345 12.05 0.31 -19.09
N GLU A 346 11.45 0.79 -18.00
CA GLU A 346 12.12 0.97 -16.70
C GLU A 346 12.72 -0.34 -16.20
N LEU A 347 11.95 -1.43 -16.27
CA LEU A 347 12.43 -2.76 -15.93
C LEU A 347 13.62 -3.20 -16.81
N GLY A 348 13.68 -2.79 -18.08
CA GLY A 348 14.82 -3.11 -18.95
C GLY A 348 16.13 -2.47 -18.46
N PHE A 349 16.08 -1.20 -18.06
CA PHE A 349 17.23 -0.51 -17.47
C PHE A 349 17.61 -1.12 -16.11
N LEU A 350 16.61 -1.37 -15.27
CA LEU A 350 16.82 -1.98 -13.96
C LEU A 350 17.43 -3.39 -14.07
N ASP A 351 16.87 -4.26 -14.90
CA ASP A 351 17.38 -5.62 -15.09
C ASP A 351 18.82 -5.60 -15.63
N GLY A 352 19.13 -4.68 -16.55
CA GLY A 352 20.49 -4.48 -17.05
C GLY A 352 21.45 -4.03 -15.95
N TRP A 353 21.04 -3.07 -15.11
CA TRP A 353 21.84 -2.60 -13.99
C TRP A 353 22.06 -3.69 -12.93
N MET A 354 21.02 -4.43 -12.55
CA MET A 354 21.15 -5.53 -11.59
C MET A 354 22.10 -6.62 -12.11
N HIS A 355 21.99 -6.98 -13.40
CA HIS A 355 22.86 -7.97 -14.01
C HIS A 355 24.34 -7.52 -13.99
N LYS A 356 24.61 -6.26 -14.33
CA LYS A 356 25.96 -5.66 -14.31
C LYS A 356 26.59 -5.65 -12.91
N ASN A 357 25.77 -5.53 -11.86
CA ASN A 357 26.23 -5.42 -10.48
C ASN A 357 26.08 -6.72 -9.67
N GLY A 358 25.80 -7.86 -10.32
CA GLY A 358 25.82 -9.19 -9.68
C GLY A 358 24.90 -9.32 -8.46
N GLU A 359 25.37 -10.00 -7.41
CA GLU A 359 24.60 -10.18 -6.17
C GLU A 359 24.34 -8.85 -5.44
N GLU A 360 25.21 -7.85 -5.58
CA GLU A 360 24.97 -6.50 -5.05
C GLU A 360 23.75 -5.87 -5.73
N GLY A 361 23.67 -5.95 -7.06
CA GLY A 361 22.52 -5.50 -7.84
C GLY A 361 21.21 -6.24 -7.50
N LYS A 362 21.27 -7.54 -7.23
CA LYS A 362 20.10 -8.32 -6.77
C LYS A 362 19.70 -8.02 -5.32
N ALA A 363 20.68 -7.79 -4.45
CA ALA A 363 20.48 -7.46 -3.05
C ALA A 363 19.84 -6.08 -2.89
N VAL A 364 20.11 -5.16 -3.81
CA VAL A 364 19.61 -3.79 -3.77
C VAL A 364 18.09 -3.73 -3.67
N MET A 365 17.30 -4.38 -4.53
CA MET A 365 15.83 -4.16 -4.48
C MET A 365 15.05 -5.24 -3.75
N ARG A 366 15.38 -6.52 -3.99
CA ARG A 366 14.67 -7.63 -3.31
C ARG A 366 15.15 -7.77 -1.87
N GLY A 367 16.46 -7.73 -1.65
CA GLY A 367 17.07 -7.87 -0.33
C GLY A 367 16.61 -6.76 0.61
N THR A 368 16.63 -5.51 0.16
CA THR A 368 16.11 -4.37 0.93
C THR A 368 14.65 -4.56 1.32
N ALA A 369 13.77 -4.93 0.38
CA ALA A 369 12.36 -5.18 0.68
C ALA A 369 12.19 -6.32 1.72
N LEU A 370 12.92 -7.42 1.59
CA LEU A 370 12.87 -8.52 2.56
C LEU A 370 13.40 -8.12 3.96
N ASN A 371 14.38 -7.23 4.02
CA ASN A 371 14.89 -6.68 5.29
C ASN A 371 13.91 -5.69 5.94
N LEU A 372 13.17 -4.93 5.12
CA LEU A 372 12.11 -4.05 5.59
C LEU A 372 10.91 -4.82 6.14
N PHE A 373 10.59 -5.99 5.56
CA PHE A 373 9.39 -6.76 5.88
C PHE A 373 9.71 -8.19 6.37
N PRO A 374 10.18 -8.38 7.62
CA PRO A 374 10.53 -9.69 8.17
C PRO A 374 9.40 -10.72 8.07
N ARG A 375 8.16 -10.32 8.39
CA ARG A 375 6.96 -11.17 8.29
C ARG A 375 6.78 -11.74 6.87
N LEU A 376 6.97 -10.90 5.85
CA LEU A 376 6.87 -11.33 4.46
C LEU A 376 8.02 -12.26 4.08
N LYS A 377 9.24 -11.97 4.55
CA LYS A 377 10.40 -12.83 4.35
C LYS A 377 10.14 -14.23 4.89
N ASP A 378 9.70 -14.34 6.14
CA ASP A 378 9.38 -15.63 6.78
C ASP A 378 8.28 -16.36 6.01
N GLN A 379 7.23 -15.65 5.58
CA GLN A 379 6.13 -16.22 4.79
C GLN A 379 6.61 -16.80 3.45
N ILE A 380 7.52 -16.11 2.76
CA ILE A 380 8.11 -16.57 1.49
C ILE A 380 9.01 -17.79 1.73
N GLU A 381 9.81 -17.78 2.78
CA GLU A 381 10.72 -18.87 3.14
C GLU A 381 9.95 -20.14 3.51
N GLN A 382 8.90 -20.02 4.34
CA GLN A 382 8.01 -21.13 4.68
C GLN A 382 7.35 -21.73 3.42
N ALA A 383 6.81 -20.90 2.52
CA ALA A 383 6.20 -21.38 1.29
C ALA A 383 7.19 -22.12 0.36
N ARG A 384 8.48 -21.75 0.40
CA ARG A 384 9.54 -22.47 -0.35
C ARG A 384 9.84 -23.84 0.25
N VAL A 385 9.85 -23.96 1.58
CA VAL A 385 10.05 -25.24 2.28
C VAL A 385 8.90 -26.20 1.98
N THR A 386 7.65 -25.77 2.19
CA THR A 386 6.46 -26.60 1.91
C THR A 386 6.44 -27.09 0.46
N LYS A 387 6.77 -26.22 -0.51
CA LYS A 387 6.83 -26.62 -1.92
C LYS A 387 7.88 -27.72 -2.19
N LYS A 388 9.05 -27.64 -1.55
CA LYS A 388 10.11 -28.65 -1.68
C LYS A 388 9.67 -29.99 -1.09
N GLU A 389 9.02 -29.98 0.07
CA GLU A 389 8.48 -31.18 0.73
C GLU A 389 7.42 -31.86 -0.15
N THR A 390 6.45 -31.11 -0.68
CA THR A 390 5.42 -31.68 -1.58
C THR A 390 6.02 -32.25 -2.87
N LEU A 391 7.06 -31.62 -3.42
CA LEU A 391 7.78 -32.13 -4.59
C LEU A 391 8.53 -33.43 -4.27
N ALA A 392 9.18 -33.51 -3.10
CA ALA A 392 9.87 -34.71 -2.64
C ALA A 392 8.89 -35.87 -2.43
N GLU A 393 7.75 -35.63 -1.79
CA GLU A 393 6.69 -36.63 -1.57
C GLU A 393 6.15 -37.20 -2.89
N ASN A 394 5.87 -36.33 -3.88
CA ASN A 394 5.40 -36.74 -5.20
C ASN A 394 6.42 -37.57 -6.01
N VAL A 395 7.72 -37.38 -5.77
CA VAL A 395 8.78 -38.19 -6.39
C VAL A 395 8.87 -39.58 -5.73
N THR A 396 8.69 -39.66 -4.41
CA THR A 396 8.65 -40.95 -3.69
C THR A 396 7.41 -41.78 -3.97
N THR A 397 6.25 -41.17 -4.22
CA THR A 397 5.01 -41.91 -4.56
C THR A 397 4.93 -42.31 -6.03
N GLY A 398 5.56 -41.55 -6.95
CA GLY A 398 5.59 -41.86 -8.38
C GLY A 398 6.57 -42.95 -8.82
N SER A 399 7.40 -43.48 -7.92
CA SER A 399 8.37 -44.56 -8.21
C SER A 399 7.87 -45.97 -7.83
N GLY A 400 6.62 -46.11 -7.38
CA GLY A 400 6.05 -47.38 -6.90
C GLY A 400 5.16 -48.18 -7.86
N GLU A 401 4.81 -47.67 -9.04
CA GLU A 401 3.76 -48.28 -9.91
C GLU A 401 4.22 -48.80 -11.28
N ASN A 402 5.53 -49.00 -11.51
CA ASN A 402 6.00 -49.70 -12.71
C ASN A 402 6.66 -51.03 -12.35
N GLY A 403 5.84 -52.03 -12.04
CA GLY A 403 6.32 -53.40 -11.87
C GLY A 403 5.18 -54.40 -11.75
N ILE A 404 5.09 -55.27 -12.76
CA ILE A 404 4.31 -56.52 -12.86
C ILE A 404 3.09 -56.43 -13.81
N ILE A 405 3.38 -56.48 -15.10
CA ILE A 405 2.55 -57.23 -16.06
C ILE A 405 3.43 -58.40 -16.53
N GLY A 406 3.29 -59.54 -15.86
CA GLY A 406 3.87 -60.80 -16.30
C GLY A 406 2.84 -61.53 -17.16
N GLU A 407 3.08 -61.58 -18.46
CA GLU A 407 2.41 -62.49 -19.39
C GLU A 407 2.58 -63.95 -18.93
N ARG A 408 1.48 -64.72 -18.92
CA ARG A 408 1.54 -66.18 -19.03
C ARG A 408 0.69 -66.61 -20.21
N ASN A 409 1.39 -67.04 -21.25
CA ASN A 409 0.87 -67.98 -22.24
C ASN A 409 1.10 -69.42 -21.73
N VAL A 410 0.10 -70.26 -22.01
CA VAL A 410 -0.02 -71.74 -22.08
C VAL A 410 -1.20 -72.24 -21.27
#